data_AF-A0AAN8PBK6-F1
#
_entry.id   AF-A0AAN8PBK6-F1
#
_cell.length_a   1.000
_cell.length_b   1.000
_cell.length_c   1.000
_cell.angle_alpha   90.00
_cell.angle_beta   90.00
_cell.angle_gamma   90.00
#
_symmetry.space_group_name_H-M   'P 1'
#
loop_
_entity.id
_entity.type
_entity.pdbx_description
1 polymer ?
#
loop_
_entity_poly.entity_id
_entity_poly.type
_entity_poly.pdbx_seq_one_letter_code
_entity_poly.pdbx_strand_id
1 'polypeptide(L)'
;MIPKSHKTVFVLDHGPIFSKSSKEPIDYDVISKSKTPGMIPAAPIFKSLWTWCIECVLEYMRIIFDIFPANHLIQLVSSNNSLNSWLQKEQNIQHLMMSLSYLGPPTEDSMEDEYSAMHGLSQAIESLCKPSELQQQLMDEEENVKNNGRIICLTNLKSEAHIRMLEECVLDAITQHNKLAAATDR
;
A
#
# COMPACT_ATOMS: atom_id res chain seq x y z
N MET A 1 -23.52 2.66 -10.97
CA MET A 1 -22.94 3.68 -10.06
C MET A 1 -21.67 3.13 -9.41
N ILE A 2 -20.55 3.84 -9.55
CA ILE A 2 -19.25 3.43 -8.98
C ILE A 2 -19.18 3.80 -7.49
N PRO A 3 -18.81 2.86 -6.58
CA PRO A 3 -18.68 3.17 -5.17
C PRO A 3 -17.49 4.13 -4.93
N LYS A 4 -17.57 4.98 -3.90
CA LYS A 4 -16.44 5.87 -3.54
C LYS A 4 -15.17 5.08 -3.16
N SER A 5 -15.34 3.85 -2.69
CA SER A 5 -14.28 2.89 -2.35
C SER A 5 -13.77 2.08 -3.54
N HIS A 6 -14.18 2.41 -4.77
CA HIS A 6 -13.83 1.62 -5.95
C HIS A 6 -12.32 1.49 -6.18
N LYS A 7 -11.56 2.55 -5.92
CA LYS A 7 -10.09 2.57 -5.99
C LYS A 7 -9.50 2.90 -4.63
N THR A 8 -8.66 2.01 -4.12
CA THR A 8 -7.83 2.25 -2.94
C THR A 8 -6.36 2.03 -3.31
N VAL A 9 -5.50 3.02 -3.04
CA VAL A 9 -4.05 2.86 -3.19
C VAL A 9 -3.42 2.80 -1.80
N PHE A 10 -2.68 1.72 -1.53
CA PHE A 10 -1.77 1.64 -0.39
C PHE A 10 -0.40 2.15 -0.82
N VAL A 11 0.11 3.15 -0.11
CA VAL A 11 1.49 3.63 -0.23
C VAL A 11 2.28 3.01 0.90
N LEU A 12 3.27 2.20 0.53
CA LEU A 12 4.17 1.51 1.43
C LEU A 12 5.53 2.21 1.39
N ASP A 13 5.94 2.74 2.53
CA ASP A 13 7.29 3.27 2.70
C ASP A 13 8.29 2.12 2.84
N HIS A 14 9.30 2.13 1.98
CA HIS A 14 10.35 1.11 1.91
C HIS A 14 11.71 1.67 2.33
N GLY A 15 11.72 2.81 3.04
CA GLY A 15 12.95 3.40 3.57
C GLY A 15 13.60 2.56 4.68
N PRO A 16 14.89 2.80 4.98
CA PRO A 16 15.66 2.03 5.96
C PRO A 16 15.03 1.89 7.33
N ILE A 17 14.24 2.89 7.77
CA ILE A 17 13.55 2.82 9.06
C ILE A 17 12.63 1.60 9.18
N PHE A 18 12.08 1.13 8.06
CA PHE A 18 11.18 -0.02 8.02
C PHE A 18 11.88 -1.38 8.14
N SER A 19 13.22 -1.44 8.02
CA SER A 19 13.99 -2.64 8.34
C SER A 19 14.08 -2.89 9.85
N LYS A 20 13.87 -1.85 10.67
CA LYS A 20 14.02 -1.93 12.13
C LYS A 20 12.99 -2.86 12.75
N SER A 21 13.41 -3.53 13.81
CA SER A 21 12.55 -4.36 14.65
C SER A 21 11.38 -3.55 15.23
N SER A 22 10.19 -4.14 15.19
CA SER A 22 8.99 -3.67 15.89
C SER A 22 9.11 -3.73 17.41
N LYS A 23 10.12 -4.47 17.92
CA LYS A 23 10.35 -4.73 19.35
C LYS A 23 9.21 -5.49 20.04
N GLU A 24 8.31 -6.08 19.28
CA GLU A 24 7.29 -6.99 19.77
C GLU A 24 7.79 -8.45 19.62
N PRO A 25 8.03 -9.16 20.74
CA PRO A 25 8.57 -10.51 20.70
C PRO A 25 7.51 -11.50 20.21
N ILE A 26 7.92 -12.41 19.34
CA ILE A 26 7.11 -13.53 18.85
C ILE A 26 7.75 -14.82 19.35
N ASP A 27 7.05 -15.46 20.28
CA ASP A 27 7.38 -16.79 20.76
C ASP A 27 6.88 -17.82 19.73
N TYR A 28 7.79 -18.38 18.96
CA TYR A 28 7.49 -19.46 18.01
C TYR A 28 7.77 -20.85 18.60
N ASP A 29 8.45 -20.91 19.74
CA ASP A 29 8.80 -22.15 20.39
C ASP A 29 7.65 -22.68 21.27
N VAL A 30 7.01 -23.75 20.79
CA VAL A 30 5.89 -24.43 21.44
C VAL A 30 6.33 -25.21 22.70
N ILE A 31 7.64 -25.42 22.88
CA ILE A 31 8.24 -26.13 24.03
C ILE A 31 7.92 -25.43 25.36
N SER A 32 7.59 -24.14 25.34
CA SER A 32 7.21 -23.36 26.53
C SER A 32 6.06 -23.95 27.36
N LYS A 33 5.20 -24.81 26.78
CA LYS A 33 4.05 -25.40 27.47
C LYS A 33 4.30 -26.78 28.09
N SER A 34 5.31 -27.53 27.65
CA SER A 34 5.71 -28.81 28.26
C SER A 34 7.08 -28.66 28.90
N LYS A 35 7.10 -28.44 30.22
CA LYS A 35 8.32 -28.28 31.03
C LYS A 35 9.09 -29.61 31.10
N THR A 36 9.77 -30.00 30.01
CA THR A 36 10.73 -31.09 30.03
C THR A 36 12.01 -30.57 30.72
N PRO A 37 12.42 -31.14 31.86
CA PRO A 37 13.63 -30.70 32.55
C PRO A 37 14.84 -30.81 31.63
N GLY A 38 15.64 -29.75 31.54
CA GLY A 38 16.90 -29.72 30.78
C GLY A 38 16.82 -29.17 29.35
N MET A 39 15.64 -28.72 28.88
CA MET A 39 15.50 -28.11 27.55
C MET A 39 15.46 -26.58 27.65
N ILE A 40 16.34 -25.89 26.92
CA ILE A 40 16.40 -24.42 26.85
C ILE A 40 15.48 -23.97 25.70
N PRO A 41 14.45 -23.14 25.95
CA PRO A 41 13.58 -22.64 24.90
C PRO A 41 14.34 -21.72 23.94
N ALA A 42 13.91 -21.69 22.68
CA ALA A 42 14.50 -20.79 21.69
C ALA A 42 14.23 -19.32 22.05
N ALA A 43 15.18 -18.45 21.69
CA ALA A 43 15.01 -17.01 21.88
C ALA A 43 13.86 -16.48 20.99
N PRO A 44 13.07 -15.51 21.47
CA PRO A 44 12.01 -14.92 20.66
C PRO A 44 12.58 -14.22 19.43
N ILE A 45 11.78 -14.20 18.36
CA ILE A 45 12.10 -13.43 17.15
C ILE A 45 11.25 -12.15 17.11
N PHE A 46 11.65 -11.21 16.27
CA PHE A 46 10.96 -9.94 16.11
C PHE A 46 10.75 -9.66 14.62
N LYS A 47 9.53 -9.24 14.25
CA LYS A 47 9.24 -8.74 12.91
C LYS A 47 9.81 -7.34 12.74
N SER A 48 10.20 -6.99 11.52
CA SER A 48 10.47 -5.60 11.15
C SER A 48 9.17 -4.82 11.02
N LEU A 49 9.26 -3.48 11.04
CA LEU A 49 8.12 -2.61 10.74
C LEU A 49 7.56 -2.87 9.33
N TRP A 50 8.44 -3.13 8.35
CA TRP A 50 8.05 -3.54 7.00
C TRP A 50 7.15 -4.76 7.01
N THR A 51 7.56 -5.84 7.68
CA THR A 51 6.77 -7.08 7.75
C THR A 51 5.39 -6.82 8.35
N TRP A 52 5.30 -5.99 9.39
CA TRP A 52 4.01 -5.59 9.99
C TRP A 52 3.11 -4.82 9.02
N CYS A 53 3.67 -3.86 8.27
CA CYS A 53 2.91 -3.12 7.26
C CYS A 53 2.35 -4.06 6.20
N ILE A 54 3.17 -4.99 5.70
CA ILE A 54 2.75 -5.96 4.69
C ILE A 54 1.64 -6.87 5.22
N GLU A 55 1.79 -7.45 6.41
CA GLU A 55 0.75 -8.29 7.00
C GLU A 55 -0.57 -7.55 7.19
N CYS A 56 -0.52 -6.28 7.64
CA CYS A 56 -1.69 -5.44 7.80
C CYS A 56 -2.42 -5.21 6.47
N VAL A 57 -1.68 -4.88 5.40
CA VAL A 57 -2.29 -4.67 4.08
C VAL A 57 -2.86 -5.95 3.52
N LEU A 58 -2.15 -7.07 3.60
CA LEU A 58 -2.64 -8.35 3.10
C LEU A 58 -3.91 -8.81 3.82
N GLU A 59 -4.00 -8.60 5.13
CA GLU A 59 -5.20 -8.93 5.90
C GLU A 59 -6.37 -7.99 5.55
N TYR A 60 -6.10 -6.69 5.37
CA TYR A 60 -7.11 -5.75 4.85
C TYR A 60 -7.65 -6.23 3.50
N MET A 61 -6.77 -6.62 2.58
CA MET A 61 -7.15 -7.10 1.25
C MET A 61 -7.96 -8.40 1.32
N ARG A 62 -7.55 -9.35 2.16
CA ARG A 62 -8.29 -10.59 2.37
C ARG A 62 -9.73 -10.31 2.78
N ILE A 63 -9.92 -9.46 3.79
CA ILE A 63 -11.26 -9.09 4.28
C ILE A 63 -12.08 -8.40 3.18
N ILE A 64 -11.48 -7.46 2.45
CA ILE A 64 -12.18 -6.75 1.36
C ILE A 64 -12.57 -7.71 0.25
N PHE A 65 -11.69 -8.61 -0.18
CA PHE A 65 -11.97 -9.56 -1.27
C PHE A 65 -12.99 -10.63 -0.87
N ASP A 66 -13.02 -11.04 0.40
CA ASP A 66 -14.03 -11.97 0.92
C ASP A 66 -15.43 -11.34 0.93
N ILE A 67 -15.55 -10.04 1.25
CA ILE A 67 -16.84 -9.32 1.32
C ILE A 67 -17.25 -8.80 -0.07
N PHE A 68 -16.29 -8.29 -0.84
CA PHE A 68 -16.47 -7.62 -2.12
C PHE A 68 -15.63 -8.30 -3.19
N PRO A 69 -16.15 -9.35 -3.86
CA PRO A 69 -15.38 -10.09 -4.87
C PRO A 69 -15.06 -9.28 -6.14
N ALA A 70 -15.71 -8.12 -6.34
CA ALA A 70 -15.49 -7.24 -7.48
C ALA A 70 -15.70 -5.76 -7.12
N ASN A 71 -15.23 -4.88 -8.01
CA ASN A 71 -15.45 -3.42 -7.97
C ASN A 71 -14.87 -2.69 -6.74
N HIS A 72 -14.00 -3.35 -5.97
CA HIS A 72 -13.19 -2.77 -4.89
C HIS A 72 -11.72 -3.07 -5.18
N LEU A 73 -11.14 -2.25 -6.05
CA LEU A 73 -9.79 -2.44 -6.54
C LEU A 73 -8.79 -1.85 -5.56
N ILE A 74 -7.73 -2.60 -5.29
CA ILE A 74 -6.67 -2.22 -4.37
C ILE A 74 -5.35 -2.28 -5.12
N GLN A 75 -4.62 -1.17 -5.12
CA GLN A 75 -3.28 -1.09 -5.68
C GLN A 75 -2.25 -0.86 -4.58
N LEU A 76 -1.13 -1.56 -4.63
CA LEU A 76 0.02 -1.31 -3.76
C LEU A 76 1.09 -0.54 -4.53
N VAL A 77 1.60 0.50 -3.91
CA VAL A 77 2.68 1.34 -4.42
C VAL A 77 3.79 1.38 -3.38
N SER A 78 5.03 1.21 -3.85
CA SER A 78 6.24 1.38 -3.05
C SER A 78 7.19 2.28 -3.84
N SER A 79 7.52 3.45 -3.28
CA SER A 79 8.34 4.47 -3.96
C SER A 79 7.76 4.80 -5.36
N ASN A 80 8.54 4.67 -6.42
CA ASN A 80 8.09 4.95 -7.79
C ASN A 80 7.46 3.74 -8.50
N ASN A 81 7.24 2.61 -7.81
CA ASN A 81 6.78 1.38 -8.42
C ASN A 81 5.38 0.99 -7.93
N SER A 82 4.49 0.69 -8.87
CA SER A 82 3.22 0.02 -8.57
C SER A 82 3.42 -1.49 -8.63
N LEU A 83 3.00 -2.22 -7.59
CA LEU A 83 3.16 -3.68 -7.48
C LEU A 83 2.07 -4.46 -8.23
N ASN A 84 0.98 -3.79 -8.58
CA ASN A 84 -0.12 -4.27 -9.40
C ASN A 84 -0.85 -3.08 -10.06
N SER A 85 -1.90 -3.34 -10.83
CA SER A 85 -2.71 -2.34 -11.55
C SER A 85 -4.19 -2.42 -11.18
N TRP A 86 -5.02 -1.64 -11.89
CA TRP A 86 -6.49 -1.65 -11.74
C TRP A 86 -7.18 -2.83 -12.46
N LEU A 87 -6.42 -3.79 -13.01
CA LEU A 87 -6.98 -4.96 -13.66
C LEU A 87 -7.59 -5.92 -12.63
N GLN A 88 -8.80 -6.42 -12.89
CA GLN A 88 -9.50 -7.32 -11.97
C GLN A 88 -8.72 -8.63 -11.74
N LYS A 89 -8.03 -9.13 -12.78
CA LYS A 89 -7.19 -10.35 -12.70
C LYS A 89 -6.02 -10.22 -11.72
N GLU A 90 -5.59 -9.00 -11.42
CA GLU A 90 -4.48 -8.71 -10.49
C GLU A 90 -4.97 -8.48 -9.06
N GLN A 91 -6.29 -8.47 -8.82
CA GLN A 91 -6.90 -8.30 -7.49
C GLN A 91 -6.92 -9.63 -6.72
N ASN A 92 -5.73 -10.19 -6.50
CA ASN A 92 -5.58 -11.42 -5.75
C ASN A 92 -4.30 -11.38 -4.89
N ILE A 93 -4.38 -11.97 -3.70
CA ILE A 93 -3.30 -11.94 -2.71
C ILE A 93 -2.03 -12.62 -3.24
N GLN A 94 -2.17 -13.70 -4.02
CA GLN A 94 -1.02 -14.45 -4.50
C GLN A 94 -0.15 -13.65 -5.47
N HIS A 95 -0.77 -12.87 -6.36
CA HIS A 95 -0.09 -11.95 -7.26
C HIS A 95 0.71 -10.91 -6.48
N LEU A 96 0.10 -10.29 -5.48
CA LEU A 96 0.77 -9.29 -4.65
C LEU A 96 1.89 -9.88 -3.78
N MET A 97 1.69 -11.07 -3.23
CA MET A 97 2.74 -11.79 -2.50
C MET A 97 3.96 -12.06 -3.38
N MET A 98 3.75 -12.38 -4.65
CA MET A 98 4.85 -12.54 -5.61
C MET A 98 5.57 -11.21 -5.84
N SER A 99 4.84 -10.13 -6.13
CA SER A 99 5.43 -8.79 -6.32
C SER A 99 6.20 -8.30 -5.08
N LEU A 100 5.65 -8.53 -3.88
CA LEU A 100 6.28 -8.18 -2.60
C LEU A 100 7.53 -9.01 -2.32
N SER A 101 7.52 -10.30 -2.69
CA SER A 101 8.70 -11.17 -2.56
C SER A 101 9.85 -10.71 -3.47
N TYR A 102 9.53 -10.17 -4.64
CA TYR A 102 10.53 -9.60 -5.55
C TYR A 102 11.06 -8.25 -5.04
N LEU A 103 10.19 -7.41 -4.47
CA LEU A 103 10.60 -6.15 -3.84
C LEU A 103 11.51 -6.39 -2.63
N GLY A 104 11.23 -7.45 -1.85
CA GLY A 104 12.02 -7.82 -0.67
C GLY A 104 11.88 -6.83 0.49
N PRO A 105 12.55 -7.08 1.62
CA PRO A 105 12.58 -6.15 2.74
C PRO A 105 13.48 -4.93 2.44
N PRO A 106 13.21 -3.77 3.09
CA PRO A 106 14.12 -2.64 3.08
C PRO A 106 15.52 -3.03 3.56
N THR A 107 16.55 -2.50 2.93
CA THR A 107 17.95 -2.65 3.36
C THR A 107 18.38 -1.44 4.19
N GLU A 108 19.27 -1.64 5.16
CA GLU A 108 19.81 -0.54 5.98
C GLU A 108 20.64 0.46 5.14
N ASP A 109 21.21 0.00 4.03
CA ASP A 109 22.02 0.78 3.10
C ASP A 109 21.20 1.50 2.01
N SER A 110 19.88 1.33 1.99
CA SER A 110 19.04 2.04 1.01
C SER A 110 19.07 3.54 1.28
N MET A 111 19.29 4.35 0.24
CA MET A 111 19.34 5.80 0.39
C MET A 111 17.94 6.31 0.76
N GLU A 112 17.81 7.05 1.87
CA GLU A 112 16.51 7.58 2.36
C GLU A 112 15.75 8.37 1.27
N ASP A 113 16.48 9.00 0.34
CA ASP A 113 15.89 9.81 -0.73
C ASP A 113 15.27 8.97 -1.87
N GLU A 114 15.75 7.75 -2.11
CA GLU A 114 15.22 6.87 -3.18
C GLU A 114 13.87 6.24 -2.79
N TYR A 115 13.63 6.06 -1.48
CA TYR A 115 12.46 5.34 -0.95
C TYR A 115 11.52 6.21 -0.10
N SER A 116 11.52 7.53 -0.31
CA SER A 116 10.64 8.46 0.43
C SER A 116 9.14 8.21 0.17
N ALA A 117 8.32 8.33 1.22
CA ALA A 117 6.87 8.30 1.13
C ALA A 117 6.30 9.31 0.12
N MET A 118 7.00 10.42 -0.13
CA MET A 118 6.61 11.40 -1.15
C MET A 118 6.55 10.83 -2.56
N HIS A 119 7.53 10.00 -2.93
CA HIS A 119 7.56 9.32 -4.23
C HIS A 119 6.34 8.40 -4.38
N GLY A 120 6.04 7.63 -3.33
CA GLY A 120 4.87 6.76 -3.28
C GLY A 120 3.54 7.52 -3.35
N LEU A 121 3.44 8.67 -2.68
CA LEU A 121 2.25 9.53 -2.73
C LEU A 121 2.03 10.11 -4.14
N SER A 122 3.09 10.61 -4.79
CA SER A 122 3.01 11.07 -6.18
C SER A 122 2.55 9.95 -7.12
N GLN A 123 3.17 8.77 -7.02
CA GLN A 123 2.79 7.60 -7.82
C GLN A 123 1.35 7.14 -7.55
N ALA A 124 0.87 7.25 -6.30
CA ALA A 124 -0.51 6.93 -5.96
C ALA A 124 -1.52 7.89 -6.62
N ILE A 125 -1.22 9.19 -6.66
CA ILE A 125 -2.05 10.19 -7.33
C ILE A 125 -2.12 9.91 -8.83
N GLU A 126 -0.96 9.68 -9.47
CA GLU A 126 -0.92 9.31 -10.88
C GLU A 126 -1.72 8.04 -11.19
N SER A 127 -1.61 7.03 -10.33
CA SER A 127 -2.39 5.81 -10.49
C SER A 127 -3.88 6.04 -10.35
N LEU A 128 -4.33 6.90 -9.42
CA LEU A 128 -5.76 7.22 -9.28
C LEU A 128 -6.32 7.91 -10.53
N CYS A 129 -5.51 8.65 -11.30
CA CYS A 129 -5.91 9.24 -12.57
C CYS A 129 -6.16 8.19 -13.68
N LYS A 130 -5.55 7.00 -13.61
CA LYS A 130 -5.73 5.95 -14.63
C LYS A 130 -7.11 5.29 -14.49
N PRO A 131 -7.91 5.14 -15.56
CA PRO A 131 -9.22 4.49 -15.46
C PRO A 131 -9.09 3.00 -15.11
N SER A 132 -10.07 2.47 -14.39
CA SER A 132 -10.27 1.01 -14.24
C SER A 132 -11.03 0.44 -15.44
N GLU A 133 -11.06 -0.90 -15.56
CA GLU A 133 -11.84 -1.58 -16.62
C GLU A 133 -13.32 -1.18 -16.60
N LEU A 134 -13.92 -1.11 -15.40
CA LEU A 134 -15.31 -0.67 -15.23
C LEU A 134 -15.50 0.80 -15.60
N GLN A 135 -14.55 1.67 -15.24
CA GLN A 135 -14.64 3.08 -15.62
C GLN A 135 -14.52 3.27 -17.12
N GLN A 136 -13.60 2.55 -17.77
CA GLN A 136 -13.42 2.61 -19.22
C GLN A 136 -14.70 2.19 -19.94
N GLN A 137 -15.34 1.08 -19.52
CA GLN A 137 -16.61 0.63 -20.09
C GLN A 137 -17.71 1.69 -20.00
N LEU A 138 -17.86 2.33 -18.83
CA LEU A 138 -18.87 3.36 -18.63
C LEU A 138 -18.55 4.66 -19.40
N MET A 139 -17.27 4.98 -19.59
CA MET A 139 -16.86 6.10 -20.44
C MET A 139 -17.18 5.83 -21.91
N ASP A 140 -16.97 4.60 -22.39
CA ASP A 140 -17.29 4.18 -23.75
C ASP A 140 -18.82 4.19 -24.02
N GLU A 141 -19.63 4.07 -22.97
CA GLU A 141 -21.10 4.21 -22.99
C GLU A 141 -21.58 5.68 -22.88
N GLU A 142 -20.68 6.66 -22.96
CA GLU A 142 -20.92 8.10 -22.80
C GLU A 142 -21.56 8.50 -21.44
N GLU A 143 -21.38 7.68 -20.40
CA GLU A 143 -21.81 8.04 -19.05
C GLU A 143 -20.84 9.03 -18.39
N ASN A 144 -21.37 9.95 -17.57
CA ASN A 144 -20.53 10.82 -16.74
C ASN A 144 -19.94 10.01 -15.56
N VAL A 145 -18.71 9.54 -15.74
CA VAL A 145 -18.01 8.68 -14.77
C VAL A 145 -17.27 9.50 -13.72
N LYS A 146 -17.71 9.40 -12.47
CA LYS A 146 -16.97 10.00 -11.33
C LYS A 146 -15.76 9.16 -10.96
N ASN A 147 -14.57 9.77 -10.98
CA ASN A 147 -13.33 9.16 -10.52
C ASN A 147 -13.03 9.54 -9.05
N ASN A 148 -13.48 8.72 -8.11
CA ASN A 148 -13.14 8.86 -6.70
C ASN A 148 -12.10 7.78 -6.30
N GLY A 149 -11.27 8.09 -5.32
CA GLY A 149 -10.32 7.14 -4.77
C GLY A 149 -9.94 7.45 -3.33
N ARG A 150 -9.23 6.50 -2.72
CA ARG A 150 -8.65 6.62 -1.38
C ARG A 150 -7.16 6.31 -1.44
N ILE A 151 -6.35 7.08 -0.72
CA ILE A 151 -4.93 6.77 -0.48
C ILE A 151 -4.78 6.40 1.01
N ILE A 152 -4.11 5.30 1.29
CA ILE A 152 -3.72 4.87 2.64
C ILE A 152 -2.19 4.81 2.65
N CYS A 153 -1.54 5.71 3.38
CA CYS A 153 -0.08 5.77 3.46
C CYS A 153 0.41 5.18 4.77
N LEU A 154 1.27 4.16 4.69
CA LEU A 154 1.96 3.55 5.83
C LEU A 154 3.42 4.00 5.79
N THR A 155 3.76 4.98 6.63
CA THR A 155 5.09 5.61 6.68
C THR A 155 5.46 5.97 8.13
N ASN A 156 6.74 6.28 8.35
CA ASN A 156 7.25 6.77 9.63
C ASN A 156 7.42 8.29 9.59
N LEU A 157 6.69 8.99 10.46
CA LEU A 157 6.65 10.44 10.48
C LEU A 157 7.53 11.00 11.61
N LYS A 158 8.30 12.04 11.29
CA LYS A 158 9.25 12.66 12.24
C LYS A 158 8.60 13.71 13.15
N SER A 159 7.55 14.39 12.68
CA SER A 159 6.86 15.47 13.42
C SER A 159 5.48 15.81 12.81
N GLU A 160 4.64 16.54 13.54
CA GLU A 160 3.37 17.07 13.00
C GLU A 160 3.58 18.02 11.81
N ALA A 161 4.67 18.79 11.81
CA ALA A 161 5.01 19.66 10.68
C ALA A 161 5.28 18.83 9.42
N HIS A 162 5.92 17.66 9.57
CA HIS A 162 6.13 16.73 8.46
C HIS A 162 4.81 16.18 7.93
N ILE A 163 3.83 15.88 8.81
CA ILE A 163 2.49 15.43 8.40
C ILE A 163 1.82 16.48 7.52
N ARG A 164 1.76 17.73 8.00
CA ARG A 164 1.12 18.83 7.25
C ARG A 164 1.77 19.07 5.90
N MET A 165 3.10 19.00 5.83
CA MET A 165 3.83 19.11 4.57
C MET A 165 3.40 18.03 3.57
N LEU A 166 3.29 16.76 3.99
CA LEU A 166 2.82 15.68 3.10
C LEU A 166 1.38 15.91 2.64
N GLU A 167 0.49 16.34 3.55
CA GLU A 167 -0.91 16.65 3.22
C GLU A 167 -1.03 17.78 2.19
N GLU A 168 -0.27 18.86 2.39
CA GLU A 168 -0.20 20.00 1.46
C GLU A 168 0.32 19.57 0.08
N CYS A 169 1.41 18.80 0.03
CA CYS A 169 1.93 18.30 -1.25
C CYS A 169 0.93 17.41 -1.99
N VAL A 170 0.22 16.52 -1.29
CA VAL A 170 -0.82 15.67 -1.89
C VAL A 170 -1.98 16.52 -2.41
N LEU A 171 -2.41 17.52 -1.65
CA LEU A 171 -3.49 18.41 -2.04
C LEU A 171 -3.13 19.23 -3.29
N ASP A 172 -1.91 19.76 -3.35
CA ASP A 172 -1.42 20.52 -4.49
C ASP A 172 -1.32 19.63 -5.73
N ALA A 173 -0.76 18.42 -5.60
CA ALA A 173 -0.65 17.46 -6.69
C ALA A 173 -2.03 17.06 -7.23
N ILE A 174 -3.00 16.72 -6.37
CA ILE A 174 -4.39 16.43 -6.79
C ILE A 174 -4.99 17.63 -7.53
N THR A 175 -4.79 18.85 -7.02
CA THR A 175 -5.32 20.06 -7.65
C THR A 175 -4.73 20.30 -9.03
N GLN A 176 -3.42 20.05 -9.21
CA GLN A 176 -2.75 20.15 -10.51
C GLN A 176 -3.23 19.07 -11.48
N HIS A 177 -3.26 17.81 -11.06
CA HIS A 177 -3.72 16.69 -11.91
C HIS A 177 -5.18 16.86 -12.35
N ASN A 178 -6.07 17.34 -11.47
CA ASN A 178 -7.45 17.63 -11.84
C ASN A 178 -7.57 18.73 -12.91
N LYS A 179 -6.70 19.76 -12.87
CA LYS A 179 -6.66 20.79 -13.91
C LYS A 179 -6.21 20.22 -15.26
N LEU A 180 -5.21 19.34 -15.26
CA LEU A 180 -4.71 18.68 -16.46
C LEU A 180 -5.75 17.73 -17.06
N ALA A 181 -6.44 16.95 -16.23
CA ALA A 181 -7.52 16.06 -16.68
C ALA A 181 -8.66 16.86 -17.33
N ALA A 182 -9.13 17.93 -16.68
CA ALA A 182 -10.18 18.78 -17.22
C ALA A 182 -9.81 19.52 -18.52
N ALA A 183 -8.52 19.69 -18.81
CA ALA A 183 -8.03 20.25 -20.07
C ALA A 183 -7.96 19.20 -21.19
N THR A 184 -7.87 17.91 -20.85
CA THR A 184 -7.80 16.79 -21.80
C THR A 184 -9.20 16.35 -22.27
N ASP A 185 -10.22 16.59 -21.44
CA ASP A 185 -11.64 16.30 -21.74
C ASP A 185 -12.32 17.35 -22.66
N ARG A 186 -11.57 18.31 -23.21
CA ARG A 186 -12.04 19.37 -24.12
C ARG A 186 -11.52 19.17 -25.54
#